data_AF-A0A078B3C4-F1
#
_entry.id   AF-A0A078B3C4-F1
#
_cell.length_a   1.000
_cell.length_b   1.000
_cell.length_c   1.000
_cell.angle_alpha   90.00
_cell.angle_beta   90.00
_cell.angle_gamma   90.00
#
_symmetry.space_group_name_H-M   'P 1'
#
loop_
_entity.id
_entity.type
_entity.pdbx_description
1 polymer ?
#
loop_
_entity_poly.entity_id
_entity_poly.type
_entity_poly.pdbx_seq_one_letter_code
_entity_poly.pdbx_strand_id
1 'polypeptide(L)'
;MCWNTYNVIYYKEKDKQCEVPTFEDGWRDENHEDYTDVAYRFKILLYVYVTAFGIESIRSFFTLVYLKYQTRIFYNMTLIFVANDCLTIVAFIALHVFRFQYSGRYCSGDYASREEDTTKLLTLRGQYILLLIGLGWMVIILSSVALFCIRRL
;
A
#
# COMPACT_ATOMS: atom_id res chain seq x y z
N MET A 1 4.34 2.94 -33.05
CA MET A 1 5.30 3.82 -32.35
C MET A 1 4.87 3.97 -30.89
N CYS A 2 5.25 3.05 -30.01
CA CYS A 2 4.91 3.09 -28.56
C CYS A 2 6.13 2.76 -27.69
N TRP A 3 7.34 3.18 -28.10
CA TRP A 3 8.60 2.80 -27.45
C TRP A 3 9.33 3.96 -26.77
N ASN A 4 8.83 5.20 -26.87
CA ASN A 4 9.59 6.36 -26.39
C ASN A 4 9.14 6.89 -25.02
N THR A 5 7.91 6.62 -24.59
CA THR A 5 7.41 7.10 -23.30
C THR A 5 7.99 6.31 -22.11
N TYR A 6 8.25 5.01 -22.29
CA TYR A 6 8.78 4.14 -21.23
C TYR A 6 10.20 4.55 -20.83
N ASN A 7 11.05 4.88 -21.81
CA ASN A 7 12.42 5.30 -21.54
C ASN A 7 12.48 6.67 -20.87
N VAL A 8 11.62 7.62 -21.25
CA VAL A 8 11.61 8.96 -20.63
C VAL A 8 11.14 8.91 -19.18
N ILE A 9 10.15 8.08 -18.87
CA ILE A 9 9.70 7.86 -17.48
C ILE A 9 10.82 7.15 -16.69
N TYR A 10 11.46 6.14 -17.28
CA TYR A 10 12.57 5.40 -16.68
C TYR A 10 13.75 6.30 -16.26
N TYR A 11 14.19 7.21 -17.14
CA TYR A 11 15.29 8.12 -16.81
C TYR A 11 14.89 9.22 -15.81
N LYS A 12 13.64 9.73 -15.87
CA LYS A 12 13.15 10.71 -14.88
C LYS A 12 12.95 10.13 -13.48
N GLU A 13 12.57 8.86 -13.36
CA GLU A 13 12.39 8.18 -12.06
C GLU A 13 13.73 7.81 -11.39
N LYS A 14 14.76 7.47 -12.18
CA LYS A 14 16.04 6.96 -11.69
C LYS A 14 16.92 8.01 -11.00
N ASP A 15 16.97 9.23 -11.53
CA ASP A 15 18.04 10.18 -11.18
C ASP A 15 17.71 11.16 -10.04
N LYS A 16 16.47 11.19 -9.50
CA LYS A 16 16.06 12.26 -8.55
C LYS A 16 15.07 11.90 -7.42
N GLN A 17 14.57 10.67 -7.27
CA GLN A 17 13.28 10.47 -6.58
C GLN A 17 13.25 9.57 -5.32
N CYS A 18 14.38 9.00 -4.89
CA CYS A 18 14.40 8.15 -3.69
C CYS A 18 15.15 8.75 -2.49
N GLU A 19 15.80 9.91 -2.65
CA GLU A 19 16.52 10.55 -1.55
C GLU A 19 15.51 11.15 -0.57
N VAL A 20 15.48 10.61 0.66
CA VAL A 20 14.80 11.24 1.78
C VAL A 20 15.61 12.49 2.13
N PRO A 21 15.03 13.70 2.11
CA PRO A 21 15.78 14.90 2.50
C PRO A 21 16.30 14.71 3.93
N THR A 22 17.62 14.81 4.08
CA THR A 22 18.29 14.83 5.37
C THR A 22 17.88 16.08 6.12
N PHE A 23 17.53 15.94 7.40
CA PHE A 23 17.05 17.05 8.26
C PHE A 23 18.07 18.20 8.42
N GLU A 24 19.29 18.04 7.93
CA GLU A 24 20.37 19.03 7.99
C GLU A 24 20.33 20.05 6.84
N ASP A 25 19.62 19.78 5.74
CA ASP A 25 19.51 20.70 4.62
C ASP A 25 18.29 21.60 4.80
N GLY A 26 18.54 22.82 5.27
CA GLY A 26 17.52 23.82 5.53
C GLY A 26 16.62 24.07 4.32
N TRP A 27 15.31 24.20 4.60
CA TRP A 27 14.21 24.49 3.68
C TRP A 27 14.37 25.81 2.89
N ARG A 28 15.37 25.90 2.01
CA ARG A 28 15.57 27.08 1.18
C ARG A 28 15.92 26.66 -0.24
N ASP A 29 14.87 26.39 -1.03
CA ASP A 29 15.01 26.43 -2.48
C ASP A 29 13.68 26.87 -3.14
N GLU A 30 13.75 28.01 -3.84
CA GLU A 30 12.64 28.73 -4.49
C GLU A 30 12.27 28.17 -5.88
N ASN A 31 12.73 26.95 -6.25
CA ASN A 31 12.46 26.33 -7.54
C ASN A 31 11.96 24.87 -7.40
N HIS A 32 10.92 24.66 -6.59
CA HIS A 32 10.22 23.38 -6.46
C HIS A 32 8.99 23.30 -7.38
N GLU A 33 9.22 23.28 -8.69
CA GLU A 33 8.23 22.74 -9.62
C GLU A 33 8.71 21.34 -10.05
N ASP A 34 7.86 20.32 -9.86
CA ASP A 34 8.02 18.94 -10.34
C ASP A 34 8.86 17.92 -9.53
N TYR A 35 9.31 18.22 -8.31
CA TYR A 35 9.64 17.16 -7.33
C TYR A 35 8.33 16.61 -6.73
N THR A 36 7.50 15.96 -7.52
CA THR A 36 6.36 15.20 -6.97
C THR A 36 6.89 14.02 -6.19
N ASP A 37 7.07 14.27 -4.90
CA ASP A 37 7.59 13.44 -3.82
C ASP A 37 6.97 12.03 -3.82
N VAL A 38 7.69 11.07 -4.41
CA VAL A 38 7.31 9.65 -4.47
C VAL A 38 7.13 9.11 -3.05
N ALA A 39 7.96 9.56 -2.09
CA ALA A 39 7.85 9.17 -0.70
C ALA A 39 6.56 9.73 -0.05
N TYR A 40 6.13 10.93 -0.42
CA TYR A 40 4.84 11.49 0.03
C TYR A 40 3.65 10.72 -0.53
N ARG A 41 3.63 10.42 -1.83
CA ARG A 41 2.58 9.59 -2.45
C ARG A 41 2.52 8.20 -1.81
N PHE A 42 3.69 7.63 -1.55
CA PHE A 42 3.84 6.35 -0.87
C PHE A 42 3.30 6.39 0.56
N LYS A 43 3.60 7.46 1.32
CA LYS A 43 3.10 7.64 2.68
C LYS A 43 1.58 7.78 2.71
N ILE A 44 0.99 8.52 1.77
CA ILE A 44 -0.47 8.66 1.66
C ILE A 44 -1.12 7.31 1.37
N LEU A 45 -0.64 6.60 0.34
CA LEU A 45 -1.22 5.30 -0.05
C LEU A 45 -1.12 4.27 1.07
N LEU A 46 0.03 4.22 1.75
CA LEU A 46 0.23 3.36 2.91
C LEU A 46 -0.74 3.72 4.04
N TYR A 47 -0.88 5.01 4.34
CA TYR A 47 -1.77 5.48 5.40
C TYR A 47 -3.23 5.14 5.09
N VAL A 48 -3.70 5.45 3.88
CA VAL A 48 -5.05 5.12 3.43
C VAL A 48 -5.31 3.61 3.53
N TYR A 49 -4.36 2.79 3.08
CA TYR A 49 -4.50 1.33 3.16
C TYR A 49 -4.54 0.82 4.59
N VAL A 50 -3.64 1.27 5.47
CA VAL A 50 -3.61 0.83 6.88
C VAL A 50 -4.89 1.24 7.60
N THR A 51 -5.38 2.47 7.37
CA THR A 51 -6.66 2.93 7.93
C THR A 51 -7.83 2.10 7.40
N ALA A 52 -7.89 1.84 6.09
CA ALA A 52 -8.92 1.03 5.48
C ALA A 52 -8.91 -0.41 6.02
N PHE A 53 -7.73 -1.02 6.13
CA PHE A 53 -7.53 -2.35 6.71
C PHE A 53 -7.95 -2.42 8.19
N GLY A 54 -7.66 -1.37 8.97
CA GLY A 54 -8.10 -1.25 10.35
C GLY A 54 -9.63 -1.20 10.48
N ILE A 55 -10.30 -0.43 9.62
CA ILE A 55 -11.77 -0.37 9.56
C ILE A 55 -12.35 -1.74 9.18
N GLU A 56 -11.74 -2.44 8.22
CA GLU A 56 -12.16 -3.80 7.83
C GLU A 56 -12.02 -4.83 8.95
N SER A 57 -10.95 -4.71 9.74
CA SER A 57 -10.75 -5.57 10.92
C SER A 57 -11.84 -5.34 11.96
N ILE A 58 -12.24 -4.08 12.20
CA ILE A 58 -13.32 -3.72 13.12
C ILE A 58 -14.67 -4.25 12.61
N ARG A 59 -14.98 -4.09 11.32
CA ARG A 59 -16.19 -4.65 10.69
C ARG A 59 -16.26 -6.16 10.84
N SER A 60 -15.14 -6.85 10.58
CA SER A 60 -15.04 -8.30 10.72
C SER A 60 -15.32 -8.74 12.15
N PHE A 61 -14.80 -8.01 13.14
CA PHE A 61 -15.09 -8.27 14.56
C PHE A 61 -16.58 -8.10 14.88
N PHE A 62 -17.22 -7.01 14.44
CA PHE A 62 -18.66 -6.80 14.66
C PHE A 62 -19.51 -7.87 13.97
N THR A 63 -19.08 -8.37 12.82
CA THR A 63 -19.75 -9.45 12.11
C THR A 63 -19.67 -10.76 12.90
N LEU A 64 -18.52 -11.08 13.50
CA LEU A 64 -18.39 -12.24 14.39
C LEU A 64 -19.28 -12.13 15.63
N VAL A 65 -19.36 -10.94 16.23
CA VAL A 65 -20.26 -10.66 17.36
C VAL A 65 -21.72 -10.84 16.93
N TYR A 66 -22.10 -10.32 15.76
CA TYR A 66 -23.44 -10.51 15.20
C TYR A 66 -23.78 -11.99 15.01
N LEU A 67 -22.88 -12.78 14.44
CA LEU A 67 -23.10 -14.21 14.22
C LEU A 67 -23.34 -14.97 15.54
N LYS A 68 -22.70 -14.55 16.63
CA LYS A 68 -22.87 -15.16 17.96
C LYS A 68 -24.14 -14.71 18.69
N TYR A 69 -24.48 -13.42 18.64
CA TYR A 69 -25.55 -12.84 19.45
C TYR A 69 -26.85 -12.53 18.67
N GLN A 70 -26.83 -12.59 17.34
CA GLN A 70 -27.98 -12.37 16.43
C GLN A 70 -28.69 -11.01 16.61
N THR A 71 -27.97 -9.98 17.08
CA THR A 71 -28.50 -8.66 17.39
C THR A 71 -28.57 -7.74 16.16
N ARG A 72 -29.76 -7.19 15.86
CA ARG A 72 -29.99 -6.34 14.66
C ARG A 72 -29.10 -5.10 14.55
N ILE A 73 -28.65 -4.54 15.67
CA ILE A 73 -27.80 -3.33 15.69
C ILE A 73 -26.48 -3.59 14.96
N PHE A 74 -25.87 -4.77 15.19
CA PHE A 74 -24.58 -5.11 14.57
C PHE A 74 -24.72 -5.41 13.08
N TYR A 75 -25.87 -5.94 12.64
CA TYR A 75 -26.16 -6.12 11.21
C TYR A 75 -26.18 -4.79 10.44
N ASN A 76 -26.88 -3.78 10.97
CA ASN A 76 -26.94 -2.45 10.35
C ASN A 76 -25.56 -1.77 10.34
N MET A 77 -24.77 -1.93 11.40
CA MET A 77 -23.39 -1.43 11.44
C MET A 77 -22.55 -2.06 10.36
N THR A 78 -22.57 -3.39 10.20
CA THR A 78 -21.82 -4.09 9.15
C THR A 78 -22.20 -3.62 7.75
N LEU A 79 -23.49 -3.35 7.48
CA LEU A 79 -23.95 -2.83 6.19
C LEU A 79 -23.37 -1.47 5.83
N ILE A 80 -23.24 -0.55 6.80
CA ILE A 80 -22.64 0.78 6.57
C ILE A 80 -21.17 0.64 6.12
N PHE A 81 -20.45 -0.35 6.64
CA PHE A 81 -19.05 -0.57 6.30
C PHE A 81 -18.83 -1.26 4.95
N VAL A 82 -19.86 -1.74 4.24
CA VAL A 82 -19.69 -2.36 2.91
C VAL A 82 -19.11 -1.38 1.88
N ALA A 83 -19.43 -0.09 1.98
CA ALA A 83 -18.83 0.92 1.09
C ALA A 83 -17.30 1.03 1.26
N ASN A 84 -16.77 0.68 2.44
CA ASN A 84 -15.34 0.67 2.72
C ASN A 84 -14.60 -0.48 2.02
N ASP A 85 -15.30 -1.57 1.68
CA ASP A 85 -14.70 -2.70 0.96
C ASP A 85 -14.15 -2.24 -0.40
N CYS A 86 -14.92 -1.45 -1.15
CA CYS A 86 -14.50 -0.91 -2.45
C CYS A 86 -13.25 -0.03 -2.34
N LEU A 87 -13.20 0.84 -1.34
CA LEU A 87 -12.05 1.72 -1.11
C LEU A 87 -10.81 0.91 -0.71
N THR A 88 -10.99 -0.12 0.12
CA THR A 88 -9.91 -1.03 0.54
C THR A 88 -9.34 -1.79 -0.65
N ILE A 89 -10.19 -2.30 -1.55
CA ILE A 89 -9.77 -3.00 -2.78
C ILE A 89 -8.97 -2.06 -3.68
N VAL A 90 -9.46 -0.84 -3.91
CA VAL A 90 -8.76 0.16 -4.72
C VAL A 90 -7.39 0.51 -4.11
N ALA A 91 -7.33 0.72 -2.79
CA ALA A 91 -6.08 0.99 -2.10
C ALA A 91 -5.09 -0.20 -2.19
N PHE A 92 -5.60 -1.43 -2.08
CA PHE A 92 -4.78 -2.65 -2.24
C PHE A 92 -4.21 -2.76 -3.65
N ILE A 93 -5.01 -2.53 -4.69
CA ILE A 93 -4.56 -2.52 -6.09
C ILE A 93 -3.52 -1.42 -6.30
N ALA A 94 -3.77 -0.21 -5.78
CA ALA A 94 -2.83 0.90 -5.89
C ALA A 94 -1.48 0.55 -5.25
N LEU A 95 -1.48 -0.06 -4.06
CA LEU A 95 -0.25 -0.55 -3.42
C LEU A 95 0.51 -1.57 -4.27
N HIS A 96 -0.20 -2.48 -4.95
CA HIS A 96 0.44 -3.45 -5.86
C HIS A 96 1.09 -2.75 -7.03
N VAL A 97 0.33 -1.88 -7.71
CA VAL A 97 0.84 -1.13 -8.86
C VAL A 97 2.07 -0.32 -8.46
N PHE A 98 2.00 0.43 -7.35
CA PHE A 98 3.12 1.23 -6.87
C PHE A 98 4.32 0.38 -6.43
N ARG A 99 4.12 -0.76 -5.77
CA ARG A 99 5.23 -1.64 -5.35
C ARG A 99 5.92 -2.29 -6.54
N PHE A 100 5.18 -2.63 -7.60
CA PHE A 100 5.72 -3.30 -8.77
C PHE A 100 6.17 -2.37 -9.90
N GLN A 101 5.83 -1.07 -9.83
CA GLN A 101 6.43 -0.03 -10.66
C GLN A 101 7.95 0.06 -10.42
N TYR A 102 8.67 0.49 -11.45
CA TYR A 102 10.13 0.55 -11.41
C TYR A 102 10.63 1.47 -10.30
N SER A 103 10.09 2.69 -10.19
CA SER A 103 10.35 3.62 -9.07
C SER A 103 10.15 2.97 -7.70
N GLY A 104 9.06 2.23 -7.50
CA GLY A 104 8.79 1.51 -6.24
C GLY A 104 9.83 0.43 -5.92
N ARG A 105 10.23 -0.38 -6.92
CA ARG A 105 11.27 -1.42 -6.78
C ARG A 105 12.67 -0.83 -6.59
N TYR A 106 12.98 0.25 -7.28
CA TYR A 106 14.25 0.95 -7.19
C TYR A 106 14.40 1.61 -5.82
N CYS A 107 13.41 2.37 -5.36
CA CYS A 107 13.44 2.98 -4.03
C CYS A 107 13.39 1.96 -2.89
N SER A 108 12.82 0.76 -3.10
CA SER A 108 12.90 -0.33 -2.11
C SER A 108 14.23 -1.07 -2.09
N GLY A 109 15.18 -0.70 -2.96
CA GLY A 109 16.49 -1.32 -3.07
C GLY A 109 16.48 -2.70 -3.72
N ASP A 110 15.43 -3.06 -4.49
CA ASP A 110 15.38 -4.34 -5.22
C ASP A 110 16.48 -4.41 -6.29
N TYR A 111 16.99 -3.27 -6.73
CA TYR A 111 18.06 -3.14 -7.73
C TYR A 111 19.39 -2.65 -7.13
N ALA A 112 19.47 -2.47 -5.81
CA ALA A 112 20.66 -1.94 -5.16
C ALA A 112 21.85 -2.89 -5.36
N SER A 113 22.94 -2.38 -5.92
CA SER A 113 24.18 -3.17 -6.02
C SER A 113 24.87 -3.26 -4.65
N ARG A 114 25.73 -4.26 -4.43
CA ARG A 114 26.46 -4.43 -3.15
C ARG A 114 27.36 -3.24 -2.77
N GLU A 115 27.66 -2.38 -3.74
CA GLU A 115 28.53 -1.22 -3.59
C GLU A 115 27.76 0.09 -3.37
N GLU A 116 26.43 0.08 -3.53
CA GLU A 116 25.58 1.27 -3.32
C GLU A 116 25.27 1.49 -1.84
N ASP A 117 25.32 2.75 -1.42
CA ASP A 117 24.98 3.16 -0.06
C ASP A 117 23.47 3.02 0.18
N THR A 118 23.09 1.88 0.76
CA THR A 118 21.69 1.52 1.02
C THR A 118 21.00 2.40 2.07
N THR A 119 21.74 3.27 2.77
CA THR A 119 21.18 4.21 3.74
C THR A 119 20.31 5.30 3.10
N LYS A 120 20.55 5.61 1.81
CA LYS A 120 19.73 6.54 1.03
C LYS A 120 18.47 5.92 0.42
N LEU A 121 18.33 4.60 0.50
CA LEU A 121 17.21 3.85 -0.08
C LEU A 121 16.13 3.59 0.97
N LEU A 122 14.86 3.55 0.53
CA LEU A 122 13.70 3.24 1.37
C LEU A 122 13.48 1.73 1.53
N THR A 123 14.57 0.98 1.73
CA THR A 123 14.58 -0.50 1.80
C THR A 123 13.61 -1.04 2.86
N LEU A 124 13.67 -0.50 4.08
CA LEU A 124 12.80 -0.91 5.19
C LEU A 124 11.31 -0.68 4.86
N ARG A 125 10.98 0.44 4.22
CA ARG A 125 9.59 0.75 3.82
C ARG A 125 9.10 -0.16 2.70
N GLY A 126 9.96 -0.46 1.73
CA GLY A 126 9.67 -1.39 0.65
C GLY A 126 9.42 -2.81 1.13
N GLN A 127 10.19 -3.29 2.12
CA GLN A 127 9.97 -4.57 2.79
C GLN A 127 8.66 -4.59 3.58
N TYR A 128 8.36 -3.50 4.29
CA TYR A 128 7.09 -3.36 5.02
C TYR A 128 5.88 -3.46 4.09
N ILE A 129 5.93 -2.86 2.90
CA ILE A 129 4.86 -3.00 1.89
C ILE A 129 4.74 -4.43 1.37
N LEU A 130 5.86 -5.10 1.07
CA LEU A 130 5.82 -6.51 0.66
C LEU A 130 5.15 -7.38 1.72
N LEU A 131 5.46 -7.15 2.99
CA LEU A 131 4.83 -7.84 4.11
C LEU A 131 3.33 -7.55 4.16
N LEU A 132 2.91 -6.28 4.01
CA LEU A 132 1.49 -5.91 3.97
C LEU A 132 0.73 -6.56 2.80
N ILE A 133 1.34 -6.61 1.62
CA ILE A 133 0.79 -7.31 0.46
C ILE A 133 0.63 -8.79 0.77
N GLY A 134 1.67 -9.43 1.32
CA GLY A 134 1.65 -10.84 1.71
C GLY A 134 0.55 -11.14 2.74
N LEU A 135 0.41 -10.31 3.77
CA LEU A 135 -0.67 -10.43 4.75
C LEU A 135 -2.06 -10.28 4.12
N GLY A 136 -2.24 -9.32 3.20
CA GLY A 136 -3.50 -9.15 2.49
C GLY A 136 -3.90 -10.41 1.70
N TRP A 137 -2.96 -11.03 0.99
CA TRP A 137 -3.21 -12.30 0.30
C TRP A 137 -3.55 -13.44 1.26
N MET A 138 -2.87 -13.54 2.40
CA MET A 138 -3.19 -14.55 3.42
C MET A 138 -4.62 -14.40 3.95
N VAL A 139 -5.07 -13.17 4.19
CA VAL A 139 -6.46 -12.90 4.62
C VAL A 139 -7.45 -13.36 3.56
N ILE A 140 -7.24 -13.01 2.28
CA ILE A 140 -8.14 -13.41 1.17
C ILE A 140 -8.23 -14.94 1.07
N ILE A 141 -7.10 -15.65 1.16
CA ILE A 141 -7.06 -17.11 1.10
C ILE A 141 -7.81 -17.71 2.29
N LEU A 142 -7.53 -17.26 3.52
CA LEU A 142 -8.20 -17.76 4.73
C LEU A 142 -9.71 -17.50 4.69
N SER A 143 -10.15 -16.32 4.26
CA SER A 143 -11.58 -16.01 4.08
C SER A 143 -12.24 -16.94 3.05
N SER A 144 -11.56 -17.22 1.94
CA SER A 144 -12.07 -18.13 0.91
C SER A 144 -12.22 -19.56 1.42
N VAL A 145 -11.23 -20.05 2.17
CA VAL A 145 -11.27 -21.37 2.82
C VAL A 145 -12.40 -21.44 3.85
N ALA A 146 -12.55 -20.41 4.69
CA ALA A 146 -13.61 -20.35 5.69
C ALA A 146 -15.01 -20.41 5.05
N LEU A 147 -15.25 -19.64 3.99
CA LEU A 147 -16.51 -19.65 3.24
C LEU A 147 -16.80 -21.01 2.60
N PHE A 148 -15.77 -21.67 2.06
CA PHE A 148 -15.91 -23.01 1.49
C PHE A 148 -16.27 -24.05 2.56
N CYS A 149 -15.65 -23.98 3.74
CA CYS A 149 -15.95 -24.86 4.87
C CYS A 149 -17.37 -24.66 5.39
N ILE A 150 -17.83 -23.41 5.55
CA ILE A 150 -19.18 -23.10 6.02
C ILE A 150 -20.24 -23.58 5.03
N ARG A 151 -20.02 -23.40 3.72
CA ARG A 151 -20.98 -23.81 2.67
C ARG A 151 -21.20 -25.32 2.58
N ARG A 152 -20.25 -26.13 3.08
CA ARG A 152 -20.36 -27.60 3.08
C ARG A 152 -21.11 -28.17 4.29
N LEU A 153 -21.33 -27.37 5.33
CA LEU A 153 -22.14 -27.70 6.51
C LEU A 153 -23.61 -27.35 6.26
#